data_AF-A0AAE9E4N4-F1
#
_entry.id   AF-A0AAE9E4N4-F1
#
_cell.length_a   1.000
_cell.length_b   1.000
_cell.length_c   1.000
_cell.angle_alpha   90.00
_cell.angle_beta   90.00
_cell.angle_gamma   90.00
#
_symmetry.space_group_name_H-M   'P 1'
#
loop_
_entity.id
_entity.type
_entity.pdbx_description
1 polymer ?
#
loop_
_entity_poly.entity_id
_entity_poly.type
_entity_poly.pdbx_seq_one_letter_code
_entity_poly.pdbx_strand_id
1 'polypeptide(L)'
;MDLSAFSDCSQIMLYTRQMGWNRKYWRLRFHPLTGYGMPYKDDDYYQVYMKNSCENFVFLVDHLQDVFEVKIGALELVVREEMNVEKMKPYVEWMNENLKQGVERMDIEALYCRNPIKCSSVNFKVDVLTGNGEEWLATETMKSIDPIRMDLRETHLSNLDMNQFLRSWKEGTSNGRIQEIRLPLKERVKWRTMLEGLDAELGDFRRTRKTFRFTNDNQLYQLHGGFDITRADGRMATIGHHGYNLSHEDNPWQQFEIEECARISRVWNLEESDEEEEIEKGGGQGYIEWIKRYRREEGRNIFMIVW
;
A
#
# COMPACT_ATOMS: atom_id res chain seq x y z
N MET A 1 7.67 -17.50 36.56
CA MET A 1 7.85 -16.42 35.58
C MET A 1 6.46 -15.87 35.38
N ASP A 2 6.16 -14.73 35.99
CA ASP A 2 4.80 -14.19 36.06
C ASP A 2 4.60 -13.29 34.84
N LEU A 3 4.13 -13.88 33.74
CA LEU A 3 3.75 -13.13 32.55
C LEU A 3 2.34 -12.59 32.83
N SER A 4 2.26 -11.39 33.39
CA SER A 4 1.00 -10.67 33.56
C SER A 4 0.24 -10.66 32.24
N ALA A 5 -1.07 -10.95 32.31
CA ALA A 5 -1.98 -11.07 31.17
C ALA A 5 -1.68 -10.04 30.08
N PHE A 6 -1.25 -10.53 28.92
CA PHE A 6 -0.95 -9.71 27.76
C PHE A 6 -2.24 -8.99 27.30
N SER A 7 -2.18 -7.67 27.15
CA SER A 7 -3.28 -6.86 26.65
C SER A 7 -3.63 -7.25 25.20
N ASP A 8 -4.90 -7.03 24.86
CA ASP A 8 -5.71 -7.65 23.78
C ASP A 8 -5.13 -7.74 22.35
N CYS A 9 -3.98 -7.12 22.04
CA CYS A 9 -3.34 -7.20 20.73
C CYS A 9 -1.80 -7.28 20.84
N SER A 10 -1.16 -8.03 19.94
CA SER A 10 0.31 -8.10 19.84
C SER A 10 0.81 -7.87 18.42
N GLN A 11 2.04 -7.34 18.29
CA GLN A 11 2.76 -7.23 17.02
C GLN A 11 3.77 -8.36 16.92
N ILE A 12 3.78 -9.01 15.76
CA ILE A 12 4.72 -10.07 15.43
C ILE A 12 5.57 -9.60 14.25
N MET A 13 6.89 -9.48 14.46
CA MET A 13 7.84 -9.22 13.38
C MET A 13 8.62 -10.49 13.05
N LEU A 14 8.58 -10.92 11.80
CA LEU A 14 9.39 -12.03 11.29
C LEU A 14 10.45 -11.47 10.33
N TYR A 15 11.73 -11.74 10.59
CA TYR A 15 12.78 -11.34 9.67
C TYR A 15 13.95 -12.29 9.54
N THR A 16 14.60 -12.27 8.38
CA THR A 16 15.82 -13.04 8.13
C THR A 16 17.06 -12.31 8.65
N ARG A 17 17.96 -13.04 9.32
CA ARG A 17 19.28 -12.52 9.71
C ARG A 17 20.37 -13.53 9.37
N GLN A 18 21.41 -13.04 8.70
CA GLN A 18 22.66 -13.78 8.55
C GLN A 18 23.51 -13.58 9.82
N MET A 19 23.85 -14.68 10.51
CA MET A 19 24.75 -14.66 11.67
C MET A 19 25.98 -15.51 11.33
N GLY A 20 27.14 -14.85 11.19
CA GLY A 20 28.41 -15.51 10.84
C GLY A 20 28.51 -15.97 9.39
N TRP A 21 29.56 -16.73 9.08
CA TRP A 21 30.01 -17.00 7.71
C TRP A 21 29.13 -17.96 6.90
N ASN A 22 28.12 -18.64 7.46
CA ASN A 22 27.33 -19.63 6.71
C ASN A 22 25.96 -20.00 7.32
N ARG A 23 25.39 -19.22 8.25
CA ARG A 23 24.09 -19.57 8.86
C ARG A 23 23.07 -18.45 8.74
N LYS A 24 21.96 -18.78 8.08
CA LYS A 24 20.75 -17.96 8.00
C LYS A 24 19.80 -18.42 9.10
N TYR A 25 19.41 -17.47 9.95
CA TYR A 25 18.42 -17.70 11.00
C TYR A 25 17.24 -16.77 10.79
N TRP A 26 16.08 -17.22 11.19
CA TRP A 26 14.90 -16.37 11.27
C TRP A 26 14.75 -15.85 12.69
N ARG A 27 14.38 -14.58 12.78
CA ARG A 27 14.13 -13.87 14.02
C ARG A 27 12.65 -13.56 14.08
N LEU A 28 12.00 -14.09 15.11
CA LEU A 28 10.72 -13.60 15.54
C LEU A 28 10.93 -12.54 16.62
N ARG A 29 10.25 -11.41 16.50
CA ARG A 29 10.04 -10.48 17.61
C ARG A 29 8.57 -10.47 17.94
N PHE A 30 8.25 -10.80 19.18
CA PHE A 30 6.92 -10.58 19.73
C PHE A 30 6.95 -9.30 20.56
N HIS A 31 6.02 -8.40 20.27
CA HIS A 31 5.79 -7.18 21.03
C HIS A 31 4.39 -7.25 21.65
N PRO A 32 4.28 -7.44 22.97
CA PRO A 32 3.02 -7.21 23.65
C PRO A 32 2.73 -5.71 23.61
N LEU A 33 1.59 -5.29 23.05
CA LEU A 33 1.25 -3.87 23.01
C LEU A 33 0.68 -3.48 24.39
N THR A 34 1.52 -2.96 25.29
CA THR A 34 1.10 -2.54 26.64
C THR A 34 0.60 -1.09 26.73
N GLY A 35 0.31 -0.46 25.60
CA GLY A 35 -0.24 0.91 25.53
C GLY A 35 0.46 1.79 24.50
N TYR A 36 -0.26 2.81 24.02
CA TYR A 36 0.09 3.72 22.93
C TYR A 36 1.56 4.19 22.91
N GLY A 37 2.34 3.70 21.94
CA GLY A 37 3.65 4.22 21.62
C GLY A 37 4.28 3.47 20.45
N MET A 38 4.74 4.19 19.42
CA MET A 38 5.61 3.59 18.40
C MET A 38 6.92 3.13 19.06
N PRO A 39 7.47 1.97 18.66
CA PRO A 39 8.63 1.39 19.31
C PRO A 39 9.91 2.10 18.86
N TYR A 40 10.35 3.09 19.63
CA TYR A 40 11.74 3.53 19.64
C TYR A 40 12.30 3.44 21.06
N LYS A 41 12.68 2.22 21.47
CA LYS A 41 13.88 1.88 22.25
C LYS A 41 13.89 0.40 22.65
N ASP A 42 14.72 -0.33 21.92
CA ASP A 42 15.43 -1.61 22.11
C ASP A 42 15.27 -2.57 23.31
N ASP A 43 14.32 -2.48 24.26
CA ASP A 43 14.38 -3.34 25.46
C ASP A 43 13.22 -4.32 25.74
N ASP A 44 12.06 -4.23 25.07
CA ASP A 44 10.90 -5.13 25.35
C ASP A 44 10.55 -6.08 24.20
N TYR A 45 11.52 -6.90 23.74
CA TYR A 45 11.26 -7.95 22.75
C TYR A 45 11.58 -9.35 23.26
N TYR A 46 10.72 -10.31 22.90
CA TYR A 46 11.10 -11.72 22.94
C TYR A 46 11.66 -12.11 21.58
N GLN A 47 12.98 -12.30 21.53
CA GLN A 47 13.68 -12.77 20.32
C GLN A 47 13.76 -14.29 20.33
N VAL A 48 13.13 -14.91 19.34
CA VAL A 48 13.29 -16.36 19.11
C VAL A 48 14.05 -16.58 17.81
N TYR A 49 15.10 -17.39 17.89
CA TYR A 49 15.93 -17.76 16.74
C TYR A 49 15.55 -19.18 16.29
N MET A 50 15.10 -19.31 15.05
CA MET A 50 14.61 -20.59 14.53
C MET A 50 15.45 -21.04 13.34
N LYS A 51 15.76 -22.34 13.31
CA LYS A 51 16.53 -23.00 12.24
C LYS A 51 15.62 -23.39 11.05
N ASN A 52 14.35 -23.68 11.32
CA ASN A 52 13.26 -23.89 10.36
C ASN A 52 12.15 -22.90 10.71
N SER A 53 12.01 -21.80 9.98
CA SER A 53 11.16 -20.69 10.41
C SER A 53 9.68 -21.00 10.43
N CYS A 54 9.14 -21.60 9.37
CA CYS A 54 7.70 -21.72 9.21
C CYS A 54 7.09 -22.64 10.27
N GLU A 55 7.58 -23.88 10.41
CA GLU A 55 7.04 -24.86 11.36
C GLU A 55 7.18 -24.40 12.83
N ASN A 56 8.33 -23.83 13.20
CA ASN A 56 8.57 -23.38 14.57
C ASN A 56 7.81 -22.08 14.89
N PHE A 57 7.55 -21.24 13.89
CA PHE A 57 6.72 -20.05 14.03
C PHE A 57 5.26 -20.42 14.27
N VAL A 58 4.71 -21.38 13.51
CA VAL A 58 3.35 -21.92 13.71
C VAL A 58 3.18 -22.35 15.17
N PHE A 59 4.06 -23.25 15.63
CA PHE A 59 4.00 -23.79 16.98
C PHE A 59 4.01 -22.67 18.03
N LEU A 60 4.84 -21.64 17.83
CA LEU A 60 4.93 -20.55 18.78
C LEU A 60 3.71 -19.64 18.74
N VAL A 61 3.16 -19.33 17.56
CA VAL A 61 1.93 -18.54 17.43
C VAL A 61 0.75 -19.29 18.03
N ASP A 62 0.55 -20.56 17.66
CA ASP A 62 -0.52 -21.41 18.19
C ASP A 62 -0.39 -21.52 19.71
N HIS A 63 0.83 -21.76 20.22
CA HIS A 63 1.07 -21.80 21.66
C HIS A 63 0.77 -20.45 22.35
N LEU A 64 1.09 -19.32 21.73
CA LEU A 64 0.77 -18.00 22.28
C LEU A 64 -0.74 -17.74 22.29
N GLN A 65 -1.45 -18.13 21.24
CA GLN A 65 -2.91 -18.02 21.16
C GLN A 65 -3.60 -18.94 22.15
N ASP A 66 -3.15 -20.18 22.27
CA ASP A 66 -3.71 -21.20 23.16
C ASP A 66 -3.47 -20.88 24.64
N VAL A 67 -2.28 -20.40 24.99
CA VAL A 67 -1.91 -20.15 26.40
C VAL A 67 -2.39 -18.79 26.89
N PHE A 68 -2.39 -17.77 26.01
CA PHE A 68 -2.62 -16.38 26.42
C PHE A 68 -3.84 -15.74 25.78
N GLU A 69 -4.62 -16.45 24.97
CA GLU A 69 -5.80 -15.93 24.25
C GLU A 69 -5.50 -14.67 23.40
N VAL A 70 -4.25 -14.56 22.91
CA VAL A 70 -3.77 -13.34 22.23
C VAL A 70 -4.35 -13.21 20.82
N LYS A 71 -4.93 -12.06 20.51
CA LYS A 71 -5.25 -11.66 19.12
C LYS A 71 -4.03 -11.05 18.45
N ILE A 72 -3.73 -11.49 17.22
CA ILE A 72 -2.65 -10.90 16.41
C ILE A 72 -3.21 -9.65 15.73
N GLY A 73 -2.86 -8.48 16.25
CA GLY A 73 -3.27 -7.20 15.68
C GLY A 73 -2.40 -6.79 14.49
N ALA A 74 -1.09 -7.08 14.55
CA ALA A 74 -0.15 -6.66 13.53
C ALA A 74 0.86 -7.75 13.15
N LEU A 75 1.10 -7.92 11.85
CA LEU A 75 2.11 -8.79 11.27
C LEU A 75 3.09 -7.98 10.42
N GLU A 76 4.37 -8.06 10.73
CA GLU A 76 5.45 -7.45 9.96
C GLU A 76 6.37 -8.54 9.41
N LEU A 77 6.52 -8.59 8.09
CA LEU A 77 7.40 -9.52 7.40
C LEU A 77 8.55 -8.76 6.74
N VAL A 78 9.76 -8.89 7.29
CA VAL A 78 10.97 -8.26 6.73
C VAL A 78 11.93 -9.30 6.17
N VAL A 79 12.01 -9.42 4.86
CA VAL A 79 12.86 -10.42 4.21
C VAL A 79 14.10 -9.74 3.66
N ARG A 80 15.27 -10.08 4.23
CA ARG A 80 16.59 -9.52 3.90
C ARG A 80 17.44 -10.40 2.99
N GLU A 81 16.80 -11.31 2.27
CA GLU A 81 17.46 -12.18 1.32
C GLU A 81 16.65 -12.26 0.03
N GLU A 82 17.31 -12.61 -1.08
CA GLU A 82 16.64 -12.77 -2.37
C GLU A 82 15.49 -13.78 -2.26
N MET A 83 14.26 -13.28 -2.37
CA MET A 83 13.04 -14.06 -2.35
C MET A 83 12.59 -14.37 -3.77
N ASN A 84 12.10 -15.59 -3.98
CA ASN A 84 11.46 -16.02 -5.22
C ASN A 84 10.12 -16.72 -4.89
N VAL A 85 9.35 -17.08 -5.92
CA VAL A 85 8.03 -17.72 -5.75
C VAL A 85 8.12 -19.00 -4.90
N GLU A 86 9.13 -19.84 -5.12
CA GLU A 86 9.32 -21.10 -4.37
C GLU A 86 9.60 -20.85 -2.90
N LYS A 87 10.41 -19.83 -2.58
CA LYS A 87 10.70 -19.42 -1.21
C LYS A 87 9.51 -18.75 -0.53
N MET A 88 8.69 -18.00 -1.27
CA MET A 88 7.53 -17.28 -0.72
C MET A 88 6.33 -18.18 -0.51
N LYS A 89 6.18 -19.24 -1.33
CA LYS A 89 5.03 -20.14 -1.32
C LYS A 89 4.72 -20.71 0.09
N PRO A 90 5.67 -21.25 0.86
CA PRO A 90 5.39 -21.72 2.22
C PRO A 90 4.86 -20.63 3.16
N TYR A 91 5.25 -19.36 2.97
CA TYR A 91 4.74 -18.25 3.78
C TYR A 91 3.30 -17.92 3.43
N VAL A 92 2.97 -17.90 2.14
CA VAL A 92 1.60 -17.64 1.69
C VAL A 92 0.67 -18.78 2.10
N GLU A 93 1.09 -20.03 1.91
CA GLU A 93 0.34 -21.21 2.36
C GLU A 93 0.11 -21.16 3.87
N TRP A 94 1.16 -20.86 4.65
CA TRP A 94 1.02 -20.67 6.09
C TRP A 94 0.04 -19.55 6.44
N MET A 95 0.19 -18.36 5.86
CA MET A 95 -0.67 -17.22 6.16
C MET A 95 -2.13 -17.54 5.85
N ASN A 96 -2.36 -18.23 4.74
CA ASN A 96 -3.70 -18.64 4.34
C ASN A 96 -4.35 -19.66 5.29
N GLU A 97 -3.56 -20.60 5.77
CA GLU A 97 -4.03 -21.63 6.69
C GLU A 97 -4.29 -21.07 8.10
N ASN A 98 -3.51 -20.07 8.53
CA ASN A 98 -3.44 -19.70 9.95
C ASN A 98 -4.03 -18.32 10.25
N LEU A 99 -4.06 -17.37 9.30
CA LEU A 99 -4.64 -16.03 9.50
C LEU A 99 -6.14 -15.99 9.19
N LYS A 100 -6.89 -17.05 9.52
CA LYS A 100 -8.33 -17.18 9.20
C LYS A 100 -9.18 -16.08 9.84
N GLN A 101 -8.78 -15.58 11.01
CA GLN A 101 -9.48 -14.50 11.72
C GLN A 101 -9.15 -13.10 11.16
N GLY A 102 -8.19 -13.00 10.24
CA GLY A 102 -7.69 -11.75 9.69
C GLY A 102 -6.68 -11.04 10.60
N VAL A 103 -5.98 -10.05 10.04
CA VAL A 103 -4.99 -9.22 10.72
C VAL A 103 -5.36 -7.75 10.52
N GLU A 104 -5.30 -6.94 11.58
CA GLU A 104 -5.65 -5.52 11.49
C GLU A 104 -4.62 -4.76 10.66
N ARG A 105 -3.32 -5.06 10.84
CA ARG A 105 -2.25 -4.45 10.06
C ARG A 105 -1.23 -5.47 9.57
N MET A 106 -0.90 -5.38 8.28
CA MET A 106 0.17 -6.15 7.67
C MET A 106 1.18 -5.22 7.01
N ASP A 107 2.46 -5.38 7.36
CA ASP A 107 3.56 -4.68 6.72
C ASP A 107 4.51 -5.70 6.08
N ILE A 108 4.82 -5.52 4.80
CA ILE A 108 5.73 -6.40 4.06
C ILE A 108 6.88 -5.57 3.49
N GLU A 109 8.08 -5.84 3.99
CA GLU A 109 9.33 -5.32 3.49
C GLU A 109 10.18 -6.45 2.94
N ALA A 110 10.18 -6.62 1.63
CA ALA A 110 11.19 -7.41 0.96
C ALA A 110 12.35 -6.49 0.57
N LEU A 111 13.57 -6.94 0.85
CA LEU A 111 14.82 -6.31 0.43
C LEU A 111 15.53 -7.34 -0.46
N TYR A 112 15.88 -6.93 -1.68
CA TYR A 112 16.65 -7.69 -2.69
C TYR A 112 15.87 -8.64 -3.63
N CYS A 113 14.55 -8.50 -3.80
CA CYS A 113 13.83 -9.19 -4.86
C CYS A 113 13.89 -8.39 -6.16
N ARG A 114 14.56 -8.94 -7.17
CA ARG A 114 14.67 -8.26 -8.48
C ARG A 114 13.40 -8.32 -9.33
N ASN A 115 12.40 -9.11 -8.94
CA ASN A 115 11.16 -9.30 -9.69
C ASN A 115 9.96 -9.44 -8.74
N PRO A 116 8.80 -8.84 -9.06
CA PRO A 116 7.57 -8.97 -8.27
C PRO A 116 7.15 -10.43 -8.16
N ILE A 117 6.99 -10.90 -6.92
CA ILE A 117 6.52 -12.25 -6.64
C ILE A 117 5.02 -12.34 -6.90
N LYS A 118 4.62 -13.20 -7.83
CA LYS A 118 3.20 -13.48 -8.09
C LYS A 118 2.65 -14.40 -7.01
N CYS A 119 1.94 -13.84 -6.04
CA CYS A 119 1.22 -14.60 -5.00
C CYS A 119 -0.27 -14.57 -5.32
N SER A 120 -0.74 -15.51 -6.15
CA SER A 120 -2.12 -15.54 -6.66
C SER A 120 -3.15 -16.18 -5.71
N SER A 121 -2.79 -16.41 -4.45
CA SER A 121 -3.56 -17.30 -3.55
C SER A 121 -3.77 -16.76 -2.15
N VAL A 122 -3.60 -15.46 -1.90
CA VAL A 122 -3.84 -14.89 -0.56
C VAL A 122 -5.34 -14.95 -0.22
N ASN A 123 -5.72 -15.62 0.88
CA ASN A 123 -7.13 -15.83 1.27
C ASN A 123 -7.48 -15.33 2.69
N PHE A 124 -6.56 -14.65 3.36
CA PHE A 124 -6.78 -14.07 4.67
C PHE A 124 -7.19 -12.60 4.57
N LYS A 125 -7.92 -12.11 5.58
CA LYS A 125 -8.35 -10.72 5.64
C LYS A 125 -7.25 -9.86 6.24
N VAL A 126 -6.96 -8.75 5.59
CA VAL A 126 -6.09 -7.69 6.12
C VAL A 126 -6.94 -6.43 6.20
N ASP A 127 -6.84 -5.60 7.24
CA ASP A 127 -7.52 -4.30 7.21
C ASP A 127 -6.61 -3.24 6.58
N VAL A 128 -5.36 -3.16 7.03
CA VAL A 128 -4.35 -2.22 6.52
C VAL A 128 -3.14 -2.96 5.98
N LEU A 129 -2.83 -2.75 4.71
CA LEU A 129 -1.65 -3.29 4.03
C LEU A 129 -0.63 -2.18 3.72
N THR A 130 0.57 -2.28 4.28
CA THR A 130 1.68 -1.34 4.04
C THR A 130 2.95 -2.03 3.57
N GLY A 131 3.92 -1.24 3.10
CA GLY A 131 5.29 -1.71 2.86
C GLY A 131 5.88 -1.24 1.54
N ASN A 132 6.93 -1.93 1.08
CA ASN A 132 7.49 -1.77 -0.25
C ASN A 132 6.92 -2.84 -1.17
N GLY A 133 6.05 -2.47 -2.10
CA GLY A 133 5.39 -3.37 -3.05
C GLY A 133 6.21 -3.70 -4.30
N GLU A 134 7.32 -3.01 -4.56
CA GLU A 134 8.16 -3.20 -5.77
C GLU A 134 8.58 -4.65 -5.97
N GLU A 135 8.87 -5.31 -4.85
CA GLU A 135 9.51 -6.62 -4.80
C GLU A 135 8.51 -7.79 -4.76
N TRP A 136 7.25 -7.57 -4.40
CA TRP A 136 6.31 -8.66 -4.14
C TRP A 136 4.87 -8.40 -4.58
N LEU A 137 4.48 -7.15 -4.84
CA LEU A 137 3.10 -6.84 -5.22
C LEU A 137 2.93 -7.02 -6.74
N ALA A 138 2.33 -8.14 -7.12
CA ALA A 138 1.81 -8.35 -8.47
C ALA A 138 0.31 -8.01 -8.54
N THR A 139 -0.19 -7.74 -9.75
CA THR A 139 -1.62 -7.46 -10.02
C THR A 139 -2.56 -8.52 -9.45
N GLU A 140 -2.22 -9.80 -9.60
CA GLU A 140 -3.03 -10.90 -9.03
C GLU A 140 -2.97 -10.95 -7.50
N THR A 141 -1.84 -10.57 -6.90
CA THR A 141 -1.74 -10.43 -5.43
C THR A 141 -2.63 -9.29 -4.95
N MET A 142 -2.59 -8.14 -5.63
CA MET A 142 -3.42 -6.97 -5.32
C MET A 142 -4.93 -7.25 -5.46
N LYS A 143 -5.32 -8.11 -6.40
CA LYS A 143 -6.71 -8.55 -6.59
C LYS A 143 -7.17 -9.59 -5.56
N SER A 144 -6.26 -10.30 -4.91
CA SER A 144 -6.60 -11.37 -3.96
C SER A 144 -6.56 -10.93 -2.50
N ILE A 145 -5.59 -10.08 -2.13
CA ILE A 145 -5.58 -9.42 -0.84
C ILE A 145 -6.77 -8.43 -0.84
N ASP A 146 -7.76 -8.63 0.02
CA ASP A 146 -9.00 -7.81 0.08
C ASP A 146 -8.92 -6.79 1.23
N PRO A 147 -8.01 -5.79 1.22
CA PRO A 147 -7.85 -4.91 2.35
C PRO A 147 -8.94 -3.83 2.42
N ILE A 148 -9.04 -3.17 3.58
CA ILE A 148 -9.77 -1.90 3.70
C ILE A 148 -8.89 -0.78 3.16
N ARG A 149 -7.58 -0.83 3.43
CA ARG A 149 -6.60 0.16 3.02
C ARG A 149 -5.32 -0.48 2.47
N MET A 150 -4.79 0.09 1.40
CA MET A 150 -3.48 -0.25 0.84
C MET A 150 -2.63 1.01 0.72
N ASP A 151 -1.43 1.01 1.30
CA ASP A 151 -0.54 2.17 1.35
C ASP A 151 0.91 1.75 1.15
N LEU A 152 1.39 1.85 -0.08
CA LEU A 152 2.66 1.28 -0.52
C LEU A 152 3.63 2.36 -0.98
N ARG A 153 4.90 2.19 -0.60
CA ARG A 153 5.96 3.18 -0.89
C ARG A 153 6.49 3.12 -2.31
N GLU A 154 6.54 1.92 -2.89
CA GLU A 154 7.02 1.63 -4.25
C GLU A 154 6.25 0.44 -4.82
N THR A 155 6.04 0.39 -6.14
CA THR A 155 5.45 -0.77 -6.83
C THR A 155 6.02 -0.95 -8.24
N HIS A 156 5.86 -2.15 -8.82
CA HIS A 156 6.11 -2.41 -10.24
C HIS A 156 4.83 -2.42 -11.10
N LEU A 157 3.72 -1.90 -10.57
CA LEU A 157 2.45 -1.83 -11.28
C LEU A 157 2.55 -0.82 -12.43
N SER A 158 2.18 -1.26 -13.64
CA SER A 158 1.97 -0.38 -14.80
C SER A 158 0.58 0.24 -14.80
N ASN A 159 0.35 1.18 -15.72
CA ASN A 159 -1.00 1.67 -16.01
C ASN A 159 -1.97 0.54 -16.42
N LEU A 160 -1.47 -0.46 -17.15
CA LEU A 160 -2.28 -1.62 -17.57
C LEU A 160 -2.61 -2.55 -16.40
N ASP A 161 -1.65 -2.76 -15.49
CA ASP A 161 -1.87 -3.54 -14.27
C ASP A 161 -2.97 -2.89 -13.40
N MET A 162 -2.90 -1.56 -13.25
CA MET A 162 -3.94 -0.81 -12.55
C MET A 162 -5.28 -0.84 -13.28
N ASN A 163 -5.32 -0.76 -14.61
CA ASN A 163 -6.57 -0.91 -15.36
C ASN A 163 -7.24 -2.26 -15.08
N GLN A 164 -6.47 -3.36 -15.09
CA GLN A 164 -6.98 -4.69 -14.78
C GLN A 164 -7.53 -4.79 -13.35
N PHE A 165 -6.83 -4.20 -12.38
CA PHE A 165 -7.31 -4.11 -11.00
C PHE A 165 -8.64 -3.33 -10.92
N LEU A 166 -8.69 -2.14 -11.50
CA LEU A 166 -9.86 -1.26 -11.45
C LEU A 166 -11.08 -1.87 -12.16
N ARG A 167 -10.88 -2.60 -13.26
CA ARG A 167 -11.96 -3.38 -13.91
C ARG A 167 -12.54 -4.43 -12.97
N SER A 168 -11.68 -5.22 -12.32
CA SER A 168 -12.13 -6.22 -11.35
C SER A 168 -12.87 -5.60 -10.17
N TRP A 169 -12.40 -4.46 -9.66
CA TRP A 169 -13.10 -3.71 -8.62
C TRP A 169 -14.46 -3.18 -9.11
N LYS A 170 -14.53 -2.58 -10.30
CA LYS A 170 -15.76 -2.04 -10.93
C LYS A 170 -16.80 -3.14 -11.14
N GLU A 171 -16.39 -4.31 -11.62
CA GLU A 171 -17.27 -5.48 -11.79
C GLU A 171 -17.68 -6.12 -10.45
N GLY A 172 -17.01 -5.73 -9.36
CA GLY A 172 -17.26 -6.25 -8.03
C GLY A 172 -16.72 -7.65 -7.78
N THR A 173 -15.79 -8.12 -8.62
CA THR A 173 -15.21 -9.47 -8.54
C THR A 173 -14.06 -9.58 -7.54
N SER A 174 -13.48 -8.46 -7.10
CA SER A 174 -12.46 -8.42 -6.05
C SER A 174 -12.60 -7.18 -5.15
N ASN A 175 -11.81 -7.15 -4.07
CA ASN A 175 -11.61 -5.98 -3.22
C ASN A 175 -12.94 -5.34 -2.78
N GLY A 176 -13.78 -6.15 -2.13
CA GLY A 176 -15.10 -5.75 -1.64
C GLY A 176 -15.02 -4.77 -0.47
N ARG A 177 -13.92 -4.79 0.29
CA ARG A 177 -13.75 -3.98 1.51
C ARG A 177 -12.93 -2.71 1.32
N ILE A 178 -12.28 -2.55 0.17
CA ILE A 178 -11.38 -1.42 -0.07
C ILE A 178 -12.11 -0.08 0.07
N GLN A 179 -11.48 0.82 0.81
CA GLN A 179 -11.89 2.20 1.05
C GLN A 179 -10.80 3.17 0.61
N GLU A 180 -9.53 2.75 0.67
CA GLU A 180 -8.38 3.62 0.42
C GLU A 180 -7.23 2.87 -0.27
N ILE A 181 -6.68 3.45 -1.34
CA ILE A 181 -5.41 3.03 -1.94
C ILE A 181 -4.50 4.25 -2.07
N ARG A 182 -3.23 4.10 -1.70
CA ARG A 182 -2.12 5.00 -2.03
C ARG A 182 -0.93 4.18 -2.49
N LEU A 183 -0.45 4.45 -3.70
CA LEU A 183 0.75 3.80 -4.22
C LEU A 183 1.33 4.58 -5.42
N PRO A 184 2.64 4.50 -5.66
CA PRO A 184 3.22 4.85 -6.94
C PRO A 184 3.05 3.73 -7.96
N LEU A 185 2.96 4.11 -9.23
CA LEU A 185 3.18 3.22 -10.37
C LEU A 185 4.67 3.19 -10.76
N LYS A 186 5.08 2.18 -11.52
CA LYS A 186 6.47 2.10 -12.05
C LYS A 186 6.79 3.16 -13.10
N GLU A 187 5.77 3.79 -13.65
CA GLU A 187 5.82 4.78 -14.71
C GLU A 187 4.84 5.91 -14.41
N ARG A 188 4.93 7.01 -15.15
CA ARG A 188 3.97 8.12 -15.05
C ARG A 188 2.56 7.62 -15.34
N VAL A 189 1.58 8.17 -14.62
CA VAL A 189 0.16 7.86 -14.83
C VAL A 189 -0.27 8.38 -16.19
N LYS A 190 -0.80 7.46 -17.00
CA LYS A 190 -1.43 7.71 -18.29
C LYS A 190 -2.92 7.49 -18.11
N TRP A 191 -3.65 8.55 -17.77
CA TRP A 191 -5.04 8.47 -17.33
C TRP A 191 -5.94 7.78 -18.36
N ARG A 192 -5.70 8.00 -19.66
CA ARG A 192 -6.43 7.32 -20.73
C ARG A 192 -6.21 5.81 -20.71
N THR A 193 -4.97 5.36 -20.62
CA THR A 193 -4.64 3.93 -20.55
C THR A 193 -5.15 3.29 -19.26
N MET A 194 -4.97 3.95 -18.12
CA MET A 194 -5.37 3.41 -16.83
C MET A 194 -6.89 3.32 -16.66
N LEU A 195 -7.65 4.27 -17.22
CA LEU A 195 -9.11 4.36 -17.05
C LEU A 195 -9.91 3.91 -18.28
N GLU A 196 -9.25 3.35 -19.29
CA GLU A 196 -9.90 2.84 -20.48
C GLU A 196 -11.01 1.84 -20.12
N GLY A 197 -12.21 2.06 -20.66
CA GLY A 197 -13.38 1.19 -20.48
C GLY A 197 -13.93 1.12 -19.05
N LEU A 198 -13.65 2.11 -18.19
CA LEU A 198 -14.19 2.19 -16.82
C LEU A 198 -15.36 3.18 -16.67
N ASP A 199 -15.77 3.85 -17.75
CA ASP A 199 -16.76 4.94 -17.74
C ASP A 199 -16.39 6.04 -16.74
N ALA A 200 -15.10 6.41 -16.71
CA ALA A 200 -14.59 7.38 -15.75
C ALA A 200 -15.07 8.81 -16.07
N GLU A 201 -15.56 9.50 -15.05
CA GLU A 201 -16.02 10.88 -15.14
C GLU A 201 -15.01 11.82 -14.47
N LEU A 202 -14.51 12.80 -15.22
CA LEU A 202 -13.58 13.79 -14.68
C LEU A 202 -14.35 14.88 -13.92
N GLY A 203 -14.09 14.99 -12.62
CA GLY A 203 -14.58 16.09 -11.79
C GLY A 203 -13.88 17.41 -12.08
N ASP A 204 -14.63 18.52 -12.01
CA ASP A 204 -14.07 19.87 -12.12
C ASP A 204 -13.15 20.17 -10.93
N PHE A 205 -11.86 20.22 -11.19
CA PHE A 205 -10.81 20.52 -10.21
C PHE A 205 -11.03 21.82 -9.40
N ARG A 206 -11.76 22.81 -9.93
CA ARG A 206 -12.00 24.08 -9.22
C ARG A 206 -13.26 24.06 -8.37
N ARG A 207 -14.22 23.17 -8.68
CA ARG A 207 -15.56 23.17 -8.08
C ARG A 207 -15.85 21.93 -7.26
N THR A 208 -15.39 20.77 -7.70
CA THR A 208 -15.59 19.49 -7.02
C THR A 208 -14.63 19.41 -5.84
N ARG A 209 -15.16 19.67 -4.64
CA ARG A 209 -14.45 19.51 -3.37
C ARG A 209 -15.13 18.43 -2.55
N LYS A 210 -14.42 17.33 -2.30
CA LYS A 210 -14.83 16.33 -1.31
C LYS A 210 -13.87 16.42 -0.14
N THR A 211 -14.37 16.28 1.07
CA THR A 211 -13.52 16.23 2.27
C THR A 211 -13.55 14.83 2.85
N PHE A 212 -12.39 14.33 3.22
CA PHE A 212 -12.26 13.01 3.84
C PHE A 212 -11.08 13.02 4.82
N ARG A 213 -10.99 12.00 5.65
CA ARG A 213 -9.84 11.77 6.52
C ARG A 213 -9.22 10.44 6.17
N PHE A 214 -7.91 10.41 5.97
CA PHE A 214 -7.21 9.14 5.97
C PHE A 214 -7.12 8.60 7.40
N THR A 215 -7.19 7.28 7.53
CA THR A 215 -7.25 6.60 8.83
C THR A 215 -5.94 6.71 9.62
N ASN A 216 -4.82 6.96 8.95
CA ASN A 216 -3.46 6.93 9.52
C ASN A 216 -3.00 8.23 10.20
N ASP A 217 -3.51 9.39 9.78
CA ASP A 217 -3.06 10.69 10.28
C ASP A 217 -4.18 11.57 10.84
N ASN A 218 -5.45 11.15 10.67
CA ASN A 218 -6.64 11.88 11.08
C ASN A 218 -6.69 13.33 10.53
N GLN A 219 -5.89 13.63 9.50
CA GLN A 219 -5.86 14.93 8.85
C GLN A 219 -7.06 15.04 7.92
N LEU A 220 -7.64 16.24 7.85
CA LEU A 220 -8.73 16.52 6.92
C LEU A 220 -8.14 16.91 5.57
N TYR A 221 -8.37 16.05 4.58
CA TYR A 221 -7.95 16.27 3.21
C TYR A 221 -9.08 16.90 2.41
N GLN A 222 -8.73 17.91 1.61
CA GLN A 222 -9.58 18.43 0.55
C GLN A 222 -9.15 17.80 -0.77
N LEU A 223 -10.06 17.01 -1.34
CA LEU A 223 -9.95 16.44 -2.67
C LEU A 223 -10.51 17.40 -3.70
N HIS A 224 -9.69 17.73 -4.69
CA HIS A 224 -10.05 18.60 -5.79
C HIS A 224 -10.08 17.81 -7.11
N GLY A 225 -11.25 17.70 -7.72
CA GLY A 225 -11.44 16.95 -8.96
C GLY A 225 -11.10 15.46 -8.82
N GLY A 226 -10.44 14.91 -9.84
CA GLY A 226 -10.16 13.47 -9.97
C GLY A 226 -11.18 12.76 -10.86
N PHE A 227 -11.02 11.46 -11.00
CA PHE A 227 -11.84 10.61 -11.84
C PHE A 227 -12.77 9.75 -10.99
N ASP A 228 -14.07 9.95 -11.15
CA ASP A 228 -15.08 9.12 -10.50
C ASP A 228 -15.36 7.88 -11.37
N ILE A 229 -15.31 6.71 -10.75
CA ILE A 229 -15.74 5.44 -11.33
C ILE A 229 -16.81 4.81 -10.42
N THR A 230 -17.83 4.20 -11.04
CA THR A 230 -18.93 3.56 -10.30
C THR A 230 -18.85 2.05 -10.44
N ARG A 231 -18.84 1.35 -9.30
CA ARG A 231 -18.89 -0.11 -9.18
C ARG A 231 -20.30 -0.64 -9.46
N ALA A 232 -20.40 -1.92 -9.82
CA ALA A 232 -21.66 -2.62 -10.10
C ALA A 232 -22.68 -2.58 -8.96
N ASP A 233 -22.24 -2.42 -7.70
CA ASP A 233 -23.11 -2.29 -6.52
C ASP A 233 -23.51 -0.84 -6.21
N GLY A 234 -23.11 0.12 -7.05
CA GLY A 234 -23.41 1.54 -6.91
C GLY A 234 -22.39 2.32 -6.07
N ARG A 235 -21.38 1.68 -5.48
CA ARG A 235 -20.31 2.41 -4.78
C ARG A 235 -19.46 3.20 -5.77
N MET A 236 -19.14 4.43 -5.40
CA MET A 236 -18.32 5.32 -6.21
C MET A 236 -16.90 5.37 -5.65
N ALA A 237 -15.91 5.39 -6.52
CA ALA A 237 -14.54 5.70 -6.13
C ALA A 237 -14.01 6.90 -6.89
N THR A 238 -13.25 7.76 -6.22
CA THR A 238 -12.51 8.86 -6.86
C THR A 238 -11.03 8.52 -6.90
N ILE A 239 -10.43 8.60 -8.09
CA ILE A 239 -9.02 8.31 -8.35
C ILE A 239 -8.33 9.60 -8.81
N GLY A 240 -7.12 9.86 -8.33
CA GLY A 240 -6.35 11.04 -8.75
C GLY A 240 -4.87 10.92 -8.40
N HIS A 241 -4.12 11.98 -8.66
CA HIS A 241 -2.74 12.11 -8.20
C HIS A 241 -2.70 12.56 -6.75
N HIS A 242 -1.88 11.88 -5.94
CA HIS A 242 -1.72 12.24 -4.53
C HIS A 242 -1.21 13.69 -4.38
N GLY A 243 -0.14 14.06 -5.09
CA GLY A 243 0.47 15.39 -4.98
C GLY A 243 -0.20 16.54 -5.75
N TYR A 244 -1.31 16.33 -6.46
CA TYR A 244 -2.00 17.42 -7.18
C TYR A 244 -3.46 17.59 -6.76
N ASN A 245 -4.16 16.47 -6.53
CA ASN A 245 -5.58 16.51 -6.22
C ASN A 245 -5.86 16.68 -4.73
N LEU A 246 -4.88 16.42 -3.85
CA LEU A 246 -5.06 16.48 -2.41
C LEU A 246 -4.39 17.72 -1.83
N SER A 247 -5.10 18.43 -0.96
CA SER A 247 -4.56 19.52 -0.17
C SER A 247 -5.05 19.45 1.26
N HIS A 248 -4.40 20.20 2.14
CA HIS A 248 -4.61 20.21 3.58
C HIS A 248 -5.02 21.63 3.94
N GLU A 249 -5.81 21.84 5.01
CA GLU A 249 -6.26 23.19 5.38
C GLU A 249 -5.10 24.18 5.56
N ASP A 250 -3.95 23.70 6.06
CA ASP A 250 -2.76 24.51 6.33
C ASP A 250 -1.84 24.70 5.12
N ASN A 251 -2.08 24.01 3.99
CA ASN A 251 -1.24 24.08 2.79
C ASN A 251 -2.11 24.28 1.54
N PRO A 252 -2.36 25.53 1.13
CA PRO A 252 -3.21 25.85 -0.01
C PRO A 252 -2.54 25.46 -1.33
N TRP A 253 -3.39 25.26 -2.34
CA TRP A 253 -2.96 24.94 -3.70
C TRP A 253 -1.95 25.92 -4.27
N GLN A 254 -0.82 25.37 -4.71
CA GLN A 254 0.21 26.09 -5.42
C GLN A 254 -0.14 26.20 -6.90
N GLN A 255 0.37 27.25 -7.54
CA GLN A 255 0.09 27.56 -8.94
C GLN A 255 0.43 26.39 -9.89
N PHE A 256 1.53 25.66 -9.63
CA PHE A 256 1.95 24.54 -10.47
C PHE A 256 1.00 23.33 -10.36
N GLU A 257 0.31 23.15 -9.22
CA GLU A 257 -0.69 22.08 -9.02
C GLU A 257 -1.93 22.38 -9.86
N ILE A 258 -2.36 23.65 -9.87
CA ILE A 258 -3.46 24.14 -10.71
C ILE A 258 -3.16 23.94 -12.19
N GLU A 259 -1.94 24.25 -12.61
CA GLU A 259 -1.48 24.04 -14.00
C GLU A 259 -1.48 22.57 -14.39
N GLU A 260 -1.04 21.68 -13.50
CA GLU A 260 -1.06 20.24 -13.77
C GLU A 260 -2.49 19.68 -13.85
N CYS A 261 -3.39 20.10 -12.96
CA CYS A 261 -4.81 19.77 -13.04
C CYS A 261 -5.45 20.27 -14.35
N ALA A 262 -5.10 21.48 -14.79
CA ALA A 262 -5.56 22.02 -16.07
C ALA A 262 -5.01 21.20 -17.25
N ARG A 263 -3.74 20.78 -17.19
CA ARG A 263 -3.13 19.89 -18.19
C ARG A 263 -3.86 18.54 -18.26
N ILE A 264 -4.11 17.89 -17.11
CA ILE A 264 -4.88 16.63 -17.04
C ILE A 264 -6.26 16.80 -17.67
N SER A 265 -6.95 17.90 -17.39
CA SER A 265 -8.26 18.19 -17.98
C SER A 265 -8.19 18.37 -19.50
N ARG A 266 -7.17 19.07 -20.03
CA ARG A 266 -6.95 19.21 -21.48
C ARG A 266 -6.69 17.85 -22.13
N VAL A 267 -5.73 17.09 -21.60
CA VAL A 267 -5.36 15.77 -22.14
C VAL A 267 -6.55 14.81 -22.15
N TRP A 268 -7.38 14.84 -21.10
CA TRP A 268 -8.60 14.03 -21.02
C TRP A 268 -9.70 14.46 -22.00
N ASN A 269 -9.87 15.76 -22.24
CA ASN A 269 -10.97 16.28 -23.07
C ASN A 269 -10.61 16.48 -24.56
N LEU A 270 -9.33 16.69 -24.89
CA LEU A 270 -8.87 17.11 -26.23
C LEU A 270 -8.13 16.01 -27.02
N GLU A 271 -8.09 14.78 -26.50
CA GLU A 271 -7.35 13.65 -27.12
C GLU A 271 -5.85 13.94 -27.38
N GLU A 272 -5.27 14.83 -26.58
CA GLU A 272 -3.83 15.11 -26.61
C GLU A 272 -3.05 13.95 -25.99
N SER A 273 -1.75 13.86 -26.32
CA SER A 273 -0.88 12.80 -25.82
C SER A 273 -0.64 12.96 -24.30
N ASP A 274 -0.46 11.84 -23.59
CA ASP A 274 -0.10 11.82 -22.16
C ASP A 274 1.39 12.18 -21.91
N GLU A 275 2.14 12.65 -22.93
CA GLU A 275 3.56 12.98 -22.80
C GLU A 275 3.81 14.25 -21.96
N GLU A 276 5.00 14.35 -21.37
CA GLU A 276 5.39 15.52 -20.59
C GLU A 276 5.63 16.74 -21.48
N GLU A 277 4.85 17.80 -21.28
CA GLU A 277 5.16 19.12 -21.83
C GLU A 277 6.45 19.67 -21.18
N GLU A 278 7.35 20.24 -21.98
CA GLU A 278 8.54 20.93 -21.46
C GLU A 278 8.13 22.11 -20.57
N ILE A 279 8.75 22.22 -19.40
CA ILE A 279 8.55 23.39 -18.51
C ILE A 279 9.21 24.61 -19.16
N GLU A 280 8.40 25.58 -19.58
CA GLU A 280 8.89 26.86 -20.09
C GLU A 280 9.67 27.64 -19.02
N LYS A 281 10.74 28.32 -19.45
CA LYS A 281 11.71 29.03 -18.61
C LYS A 281 11.09 30.27 -17.94
N GLY A 282 10.40 30.08 -16.82
CA GLY A 282 9.75 31.16 -16.06
C GLY A 282 10.30 31.42 -14.64
N GLY A 283 11.25 30.61 -14.16
CA GLY A 283 11.75 30.68 -12.77
C GLY A 283 13.26 30.53 -12.64
N GLY A 284 13.80 30.80 -11.45
CA GLY A 284 15.21 30.55 -11.14
C GLY A 284 15.56 29.05 -11.30
N GLN A 285 16.78 28.75 -11.71
CA GLN A 285 17.24 27.39 -12.06
C GLN A 285 16.85 26.33 -11.00
N GLY A 286 17.03 26.64 -9.71
CA GLY A 286 16.68 25.72 -8.63
C GLY A 286 15.18 25.43 -8.47
N TYR A 287 14.31 26.40 -8.76
CA TYR A 287 12.85 26.21 -8.72
C TYR A 287 12.39 25.32 -9.88
N ILE A 288 12.96 25.52 -11.08
CA ILE A 288 12.66 24.68 -12.24
C ILE A 288 13.09 23.23 -11.99
N GLU A 289 14.29 23.02 -11.41
CA GLU A 289 14.76 21.67 -11.06
C GLU A 289 13.87 20.99 -10.01
N TRP A 290 13.41 21.75 -9.01
CA TRP A 290 12.47 21.26 -8.02
C TRP A 290 11.13 20.83 -8.65
N ILE A 291 10.52 21.66 -9.52
CA ILE A 291 9.27 21.28 -10.21
C ILE A 291 9.49 20.04 -11.08
N LYS A 292 10.60 19.95 -11.83
CA LYS A 292 10.90 18.75 -12.65
C LYS A 292 10.98 17.49 -11.80
N ARG A 293 11.61 17.59 -10.63
CA ARG A 293 11.68 16.47 -9.68
C ARG A 293 10.30 16.12 -9.13
N TYR A 294 9.54 17.11 -8.66
CA TYR A 294 8.19 16.93 -8.15
C TYR A 294 7.28 16.28 -9.19
N ARG A 295 7.32 16.75 -10.45
CA ARG A 295 6.53 16.17 -11.55
C ARG A 295 6.84 14.71 -11.83
N ARG A 296 8.12 14.32 -11.72
CA ARG A 296 8.53 12.92 -11.88
C ARG A 296 8.09 12.05 -10.70
N GLU A 297 8.22 12.56 -9.48
CA GLU A 297 7.88 11.81 -8.26
C GLU A 297 6.35 11.68 -8.09
N GLU A 298 5.61 12.78 -8.20
CA GLU A 298 4.14 12.80 -8.03
C GLU A 298 3.37 12.36 -9.27
N GLY A 299 3.98 12.48 -10.46
CA GLY A 299 3.40 12.01 -11.71
C GLY A 299 3.17 10.50 -11.77
N ARG A 300 3.74 9.73 -10.84
CA ARG A 300 3.49 8.28 -10.68
C ARG A 300 2.63 7.94 -9.46
N ASN A 301 2.46 8.86 -8.52
CA ASN A 301 1.71 8.62 -7.28
C ASN A 301 0.21 8.79 -7.52
N ILE A 302 -0.55 7.74 -7.23
CA ILE A 302 -2.02 7.76 -7.26
C ILE A 302 -2.61 7.56 -5.88
N PHE A 303 -3.84 8.02 -5.72
CA PHE A 303 -4.74 7.58 -4.66
C PHE A 303 -6.08 7.15 -5.25
N MET A 304 -6.82 6.35 -4.47
CA MET A 304 -8.22 6.02 -4.71
C MET A 304 -8.97 6.05 -3.38
N ILE A 305 -10.09 6.77 -3.32
CA ILE A 305 -11.03 6.79 -2.17
C ILE A 305 -12.37 6.22 -2.61
N VAL A 306 -12.94 5.30 -1.84
CA VAL A 306 -14.30 4.78 -2.05
C VAL A 306 -15.29 5.45 -1.10
N TRP A 307 -16.44 5.87 -1.61
CA TRP A 307 -17.48 6.63 -0.92
C TRP A 307 -18.70 5.78 -0.52
#